data_AF-A0A2X2Y6Z7-F1
#
_entry.id   AF-A0A2X2Y6Z7-F1
#
_cell.length_a   1.000
_cell.length_b   1.000
_cell.length_c   1.000
_cell.angle_alpha   90.00
_cell.angle_beta   90.00
_cell.angle_gamma   90.00
#
_symmetry.space_group_name_H-M   'P 1'
#
loop_
_entity.id
_entity.type
_entity.pdbx_description
1 polymer ?
#
loop_
_entity_poly.entity_id
_entity_poly.type
_entity_poly.pdbx_seq_one_letter_code
_entity_poly.pdbx_strand_id
1 'polypeptide(L)'
;MIGLAYLCSLNNISYSELAEKLNISKATVSNWISGRRNISEKYYLDLTYIFNVPDEWFSKELSKTDELRLQKLYLDNKLAEKEFEIEPDNLVDKKMMMDFYIYKKEILNNIDNFLKTKFNEYLENSNRISDGAIEGYIDLLIFKQLLDLLQKNNINKTTIGCVLTEMFNANDKQAENTNDKNKMMLKLMIEVLDDEWNEHIKNHK
;
A
#
# COMPACT_ATOMS: atom_id res chain seq x y z
N MET A 1 0.88 -24.89 -16.09
CA MET A 1 1.95 -25.27 -15.13
C MET A 1 1.47 -24.93 -13.72
N ILE A 2 1.73 -25.77 -12.70
CA ILE A 2 1.33 -25.46 -11.31
C ILE A 2 2.14 -24.26 -10.79
N GLY A 3 1.47 -23.35 -10.06
CA GLY A 3 2.09 -22.10 -9.63
C GLY A 3 3.28 -22.29 -8.70
N LEU A 4 3.26 -23.27 -7.80
CA LEU A 4 4.44 -23.61 -6.99
C LEU A 4 5.67 -23.98 -7.85
N ALA A 5 5.48 -24.70 -8.95
CA ALA A 5 6.55 -25.06 -9.87
C ALA A 5 7.16 -23.81 -10.54
N TYR A 6 6.28 -22.90 -10.94
CA TYR A 6 6.69 -21.64 -11.54
C TYR A 6 7.43 -20.73 -10.58
N LEU A 7 6.96 -20.62 -9.34
CA LEU A 7 7.59 -19.82 -8.30
C LEU A 7 8.99 -20.33 -7.96
N CYS A 8 9.19 -21.65 -7.90
CA CYS A 8 10.53 -22.26 -7.77
C CYS A 8 11.45 -21.82 -8.91
N SER A 9 10.98 -21.90 -10.16
CA SER A 9 11.73 -21.46 -11.34
C SER A 9 12.08 -19.97 -11.27
N LEU A 10 11.11 -19.13 -10.96
CA LEU A 10 11.24 -17.67 -10.90
C LEU A 10 12.23 -17.22 -9.81
N ASN A 11 12.27 -17.92 -8.69
CA ASN A 11 13.17 -17.63 -7.57
C ASN A 11 14.52 -18.37 -7.70
N ASN A 12 14.73 -19.16 -8.74
CA ASN A 12 15.88 -20.04 -8.90
C ASN A 12 16.11 -20.97 -7.68
N ILE A 13 15.01 -21.51 -7.13
CA ILE A 13 15.01 -22.45 -6.00
C ILE A 13 14.72 -23.85 -6.55
N SER A 14 15.61 -24.81 -6.26
CA SER A 14 15.39 -26.21 -6.58
C SER A 14 14.37 -26.86 -5.64
N TYR A 15 13.74 -27.95 -6.08
CA TYR A 15 12.78 -28.68 -5.24
C TYR A 15 13.44 -29.33 -4.00
N SER A 16 14.75 -29.59 -4.07
CA SER A 16 15.52 -30.04 -2.91
C SER A 16 15.66 -28.93 -1.88
N GLU A 17 16.06 -27.73 -2.29
CA GLU A 17 16.19 -26.57 -1.39
C GLU A 17 14.85 -26.16 -0.78
N LEU A 18 13.76 -26.21 -1.55
CA LEU A 18 12.42 -25.96 -1.01
C LEU A 18 12.04 -27.00 0.05
N ALA A 19 12.36 -28.28 -0.20
CA ALA A 19 12.08 -29.36 0.75
C ALA A 19 12.90 -29.18 2.05
N GLU A 20 14.16 -28.76 1.95
CA GLU A 20 15.00 -28.42 3.09
C GLU A 20 14.43 -27.24 3.89
N LYS A 21 14.02 -26.16 3.22
CA LYS A 21 13.39 -24.99 3.86
C LYS A 21 12.11 -25.34 4.62
N LEU A 22 11.35 -26.33 4.14
CA LEU A 22 10.09 -26.79 4.74
C LEU A 22 10.28 -27.98 5.69
N ASN A 23 11.52 -28.48 5.86
CA ASN A 23 11.84 -29.68 6.63
C ASN A 23 10.97 -30.92 6.24
N ILE A 24 10.86 -31.17 4.93
CA ILE A 24 10.13 -32.30 4.36
C ILE A 24 10.95 -33.06 3.32
N SER A 25 10.44 -34.20 2.85
CA SER A 25 11.08 -34.93 1.76
C SER A 25 10.92 -34.24 0.40
N LYS A 26 11.93 -34.31 -0.47
CA LYS A 26 11.85 -33.88 -1.87
C LYS A 26 10.69 -34.55 -2.63
N ALA A 27 10.38 -35.80 -2.29
CA ALA A 27 9.26 -36.54 -2.88
C ALA A 27 7.92 -35.87 -2.55
N THR A 28 7.78 -35.29 -1.35
CA THR A 28 6.58 -34.54 -0.96
C THR A 28 6.39 -33.32 -1.86
N VAL A 29 7.42 -32.49 -2.04
CA VAL A 29 7.39 -31.31 -2.93
C VAL A 29 7.09 -31.72 -4.38
N SER A 30 7.72 -32.79 -4.87
CA SER A 30 7.50 -33.31 -6.22
C SER A 30 6.05 -33.77 -6.45
N ASN A 31 5.41 -34.36 -5.43
CA ASN A 31 3.99 -34.75 -5.51
C ASN A 31 3.06 -33.52 -5.56
N TRP A 32 3.39 -32.43 -4.87
CA TRP A 32 2.62 -31.18 -4.96
C TRP A 32 2.73 -30.55 -6.35
N ILE A 33 3.95 -30.46 -6.88
CA ILE A 33 4.23 -29.86 -8.18
C ILE A 33 3.64 -30.65 -9.35
N SER A 34 3.51 -31.96 -9.20
CA SER A 34 2.84 -32.82 -10.19
C SER A 34 1.33 -32.91 -10.01
N GLY A 35 0.76 -32.25 -8.98
CA GLY A 35 -0.67 -32.30 -8.67
C GLY A 35 -1.17 -33.64 -8.14
N ARG A 36 -0.27 -34.59 -7.85
CA ARG A 36 -0.63 -35.92 -7.31
C ARG A 36 -1.15 -35.87 -5.87
N ARG A 37 -0.73 -34.86 -5.11
CA ARG A 37 -1.20 -34.58 -3.75
C ARG A 37 -1.36 -33.09 -3.56
N ASN A 38 -2.38 -32.71 -2.79
CA ASN A 38 -2.54 -31.33 -2.36
C ASN A 38 -1.48 -30.95 -1.33
N ILE A 39 -1.17 -29.66 -1.27
CA ILE A 39 -0.34 -29.05 -0.23
C ILE A 39 -1.14 -29.10 1.08
N SER A 40 -0.50 -29.53 2.16
CA SER A 40 -1.13 -29.53 3.48
C SER A 40 -1.21 -28.10 4.02
N GLU A 41 -2.35 -27.73 4.64
CA GLU A 41 -2.62 -26.39 5.17
C GLU A 41 -1.47 -25.78 5.98
N LYS A 42 -0.81 -26.59 6.80
CA LYS A 42 0.30 -26.13 7.64
C LYS A 42 1.50 -25.53 6.87
N TYR A 43 1.69 -25.88 5.59
CA TYR A 43 2.81 -25.37 4.79
C TYR A 43 2.46 -24.13 3.99
N TYR A 44 1.19 -23.72 3.92
CA TYR A 44 0.81 -22.55 3.14
C TYR A 44 1.42 -21.27 3.73
N LEU A 45 1.47 -21.14 5.05
CA LEU A 45 2.15 -20.02 5.70
C LEU A 45 3.63 -19.96 5.34
N ASP A 46 4.34 -21.09 5.41
CA ASP A 46 5.76 -21.16 5.07
C ASP A 46 6.00 -20.85 3.58
N LEU A 47 5.14 -21.33 2.69
CA LEU A 47 5.22 -21.07 1.25
C LEU A 47 4.94 -19.60 0.92
N THR A 48 3.87 -19.04 1.51
CA THR A 48 3.57 -17.60 1.43
C THR A 48 4.78 -16.80 1.87
N TYR A 49 5.46 -17.24 2.92
CA TYR A 49 6.63 -16.57 3.41
C TYR A 49 7.85 -16.71 2.46
N ILE A 50 8.14 -17.91 1.98
CA ILE A 50 9.30 -18.19 1.11
C ILE A 50 9.19 -17.44 -0.22
N PHE A 51 8.00 -17.43 -0.82
CA PHE A 51 7.77 -16.88 -2.15
C PHE A 51 7.20 -15.47 -2.13
N ASN A 52 6.70 -15.01 -0.98
CA ASN A 52 6.02 -13.73 -0.80
C ASN A 52 4.89 -13.51 -1.83
N VAL A 53 4.02 -14.51 -1.95
CA VAL A 53 2.83 -14.48 -2.81
C VAL A 53 1.63 -15.08 -2.07
N PRO A 54 0.39 -14.66 -2.39
CA PRO A 54 -0.81 -15.26 -1.81
C PRO A 54 -0.90 -16.78 -2.00
N ASP A 55 -1.54 -17.45 -1.04
CA ASP A 55 -1.70 -18.91 -0.99
C ASP A 55 -2.42 -19.51 -2.20
N GLU A 56 -3.39 -18.78 -2.75
CA GLU A 56 -4.13 -19.12 -3.96
C GLU A 56 -3.23 -19.47 -5.15
N TRP A 57 -2.00 -18.96 -5.20
CA TRP A 57 -1.08 -19.20 -6.32
C TRP A 57 -0.40 -20.57 -6.27
N PHE A 58 -0.24 -21.19 -5.10
CA PHE A 58 0.61 -22.39 -4.99
C PHE A 58 0.02 -23.61 -5.69
N SER A 59 -1.28 -23.84 -5.50
CA SER A 59 -1.99 -24.99 -6.06
C SER A 59 -2.68 -24.67 -7.40
N LYS A 60 -2.70 -23.40 -7.82
CA LYS A 60 -3.36 -22.97 -9.06
C LYS A 60 -2.59 -23.42 -10.29
N GLU A 61 -3.30 -23.92 -11.28
CA GLU A 61 -2.75 -24.08 -12.62
C GLU A 61 -2.73 -22.72 -13.32
N LEU A 62 -1.53 -22.25 -13.67
CA LEU A 62 -1.34 -20.91 -14.18
C LEU A 62 -1.68 -20.82 -15.67
N SER A 63 -2.43 -19.77 -16.02
CA SER A 63 -2.49 -19.24 -17.37
C SER A 63 -1.28 -18.32 -17.66
N LYS A 64 -1.09 -17.93 -18.92
CA LYS A 64 -0.01 -16.98 -19.28
C LYS A 64 -0.17 -15.60 -18.63
N THR A 65 -1.42 -15.17 -18.42
CA THR A 65 -1.72 -13.93 -17.69
C THR A 65 -1.35 -14.04 -16.22
N ASP A 66 -1.56 -15.21 -15.62
CA ASP A 66 -1.17 -15.49 -14.24
C ASP A 66 0.36 -15.49 -14.07
N GLU A 67 1.08 -16.11 -15.01
CA GLU A 67 2.55 -16.10 -15.04
C GLU A 67 3.12 -14.68 -15.09
N LEU A 68 2.49 -13.77 -15.85
CA LEU A 68 2.86 -12.35 -15.90
C LEU A 68 2.57 -11.63 -14.59
N ARG A 69 1.43 -11.92 -13.94
CA ARG A 69 1.09 -11.35 -12.62
C ARG A 69 2.12 -11.76 -11.57
N LEU A 70 2.50 -13.04 -11.54
CA LEU A 70 3.51 -13.55 -10.61
C LEU A 70 4.91 -13.00 -10.91
N GLN A 71 5.28 -12.81 -12.18
CA GLN A 71 6.53 -12.11 -12.54
C GLN A 71 6.55 -10.67 -12.01
N LYS A 72 5.46 -9.93 -12.22
CA LYS A 72 5.33 -8.57 -11.70
C LYS A 72 5.50 -8.55 -10.18
N LEU A 73 4.80 -9.45 -9.48
CA LEU A 73 4.88 -9.54 -8.02
C LEU A 73 6.29 -9.88 -7.54
N TYR A 74 6.98 -10.81 -8.19
CA TYR A 74 8.37 -11.14 -7.89
C TYR A 74 9.32 -9.95 -8.08
N LEU A 75 9.18 -9.19 -9.17
CA LEU A 75 10.00 -8.01 -9.42
C LEU A 75 9.73 -6.91 -8.40
N ASP A 76 8.46 -6.67 -8.06
CA ASP A 76 8.06 -5.72 -7.02
C ASP A 76 8.67 -6.12 -5.66
N ASN A 77 8.65 -7.41 -5.33
CA ASN A 77 9.31 -7.92 -4.12
C ASN A 77 10.83 -7.71 -4.15
N LYS A 78 11.48 -7.94 -5.29
CA LYS A 78 12.93 -7.72 -5.44
C LYS A 78 13.34 -6.26 -5.33
N LEU A 79 12.48 -5.35 -5.79
CA LEU A 79 12.70 -3.91 -5.63
C LEU A 79 12.53 -3.51 -4.16
N ALA A 80 11.55 -4.07 -3.46
CA ALA A 80 11.37 -3.86 -2.02
C ALA A 80 12.59 -4.30 -1.20
N GLU A 81 13.14 -5.49 -1.50
CA GLU A 81 14.35 -6.00 -0.83
C GLU A 81 15.57 -5.06 -1.00
N LYS A 82 15.64 -4.29 -2.09
CA LYS A 82 16.72 -3.33 -2.34
C LYS A 82 16.50 -1.95 -1.74
N GLU A 83 15.25 -1.58 -1.46
CA GLU A 83 14.89 -0.26 -0.93
C GLU A 83 15.45 -0.04 0.48
N PHE A 84 15.53 -1.10 1.28
CA PHE A 84 16.03 -1.04 2.64
C PHE A 84 17.48 -1.54 2.68
N GLU A 85 18.39 -0.70 3.18
CA GLU A 85 19.81 -1.06 3.40
C GLU A 85 20.02 -2.02 4.60
N ILE A 86 18.94 -2.61 5.12
CA ILE A 86 18.93 -3.47 6.30
C ILE A 86 18.44 -4.85 5.85
N GLU A 87 19.22 -5.90 6.13
CA GLU A 87 18.74 -7.27 5.97
C GLU A 87 17.81 -7.63 7.14
N PRO A 88 16.63 -8.21 6.89
CA PRO A 88 15.73 -8.63 7.95
C PRO A 88 16.34 -9.79 8.76
N ASP A 89 16.37 -9.65 10.08
CA ASP A 89 16.89 -10.67 11.00
C ASP A 89 16.08 -11.98 10.95
N ASN A 90 14.81 -11.89 10.57
CA ASN A 90 13.92 -13.03 10.42
C ASN A 90 12.86 -12.81 9.33
N LEU A 91 12.30 -13.92 8.85
CA LEU A 91 10.89 -14.18 9.12
C LEU A 91 9.91 -12.98 8.96
N VAL A 92 9.33 -12.68 10.10
CA VAL A 92 8.35 -11.62 10.33
C VAL A 92 8.84 -10.26 9.85
N ASP A 93 10.09 -9.90 10.12
CA ASP A 93 10.65 -8.58 9.77
C ASP A 93 10.69 -8.38 8.26
N LYS A 94 11.08 -9.41 7.50
CA LYS A 94 11.05 -9.36 6.02
C LYS A 94 9.65 -9.07 5.52
N LYS A 95 8.64 -9.73 6.08
CA LYS A 95 7.23 -9.50 5.70
C LYS A 95 6.80 -8.08 6.04
N MET A 96 7.14 -7.58 7.23
CA MET A 96 6.81 -6.20 7.62
C MET A 96 7.46 -5.16 6.70
N MET A 97 8.73 -5.33 6.35
CA MET A 97 9.44 -4.44 5.42
C MET A 97 8.79 -4.45 4.04
N MET A 98 8.39 -5.63 3.57
CA MET A 98 7.70 -5.81 2.30
C MET A 98 6.31 -5.18 2.29
N ASP A 99 5.50 -5.44 3.32
CA ASP A 99 4.18 -4.86 3.51
C ASP A 99 4.27 -3.32 3.53
N PHE A 100 5.27 -2.78 4.23
CA PHE A 100 5.55 -1.34 4.24
C PHE A 100 5.90 -0.81 2.84
N TYR A 101 6.77 -1.50 2.10
CA TYR A 101 7.15 -1.09 0.74
C TYR A 101 5.93 -1.07 -0.21
N ILE A 102 5.12 -2.13 -0.18
CA ILE A 102 3.91 -2.24 -0.99
C ILE A 102 2.95 -1.08 -0.66
N TYR A 103 2.70 -0.86 0.64
CA TYR A 103 1.83 0.21 1.10
C TYR A 103 2.35 1.60 0.71
N LYS A 104 3.65 1.85 0.87
CA LYS A 104 4.32 3.08 0.42
C LYS A 104 4.09 3.30 -1.08
N LYS A 105 4.33 2.28 -1.91
CA LYS A 105 4.17 2.36 -3.37
C LYS A 105 2.72 2.65 -3.76
N GLU A 106 1.76 2.00 -3.10
CA GLU A 106 0.34 2.24 -3.33
C GLU A 106 -0.04 3.68 -2.99
N ILE A 107 0.38 4.21 -1.83
CA ILE A 107 0.14 5.61 -1.46
C ILE A 107 0.71 6.56 -2.50
N LEU A 108 1.98 6.38 -2.91
CA LEU A 108 2.63 7.26 -3.88
C LEU A 108 1.89 7.26 -5.22
N ASN A 109 1.43 6.10 -5.69
CA ASN A 109 0.62 6.00 -6.89
C ASN A 109 -0.73 6.70 -6.74
N ASN A 110 -1.38 6.57 -5.59
CA ASN A 110 -2.66 7.22 -5.33
C ASN A 110 -2.52 8.75 -5.31
N ILE A 111 -1.46 9.28 -4.70
CA ILE A 111 -1.15 10.72 -4.70
C ILE A 111 -0.89 11.20 -6.14
N ASP A 112 -0.04 10.50 -6.90
CA ASP A 112 0.25 10.85 -8.29
C ASP A 112 -1.01 10.84 -9.18
N ASN A 113 -1.85 9.82 -9.05
CA ASN A 113 -3.12 9.73 -9.77
C ASN A 113 -4.10 10.83 -9.37
N PHE A 114 -4.21 11.15 -8.08
CA PHE A 114 -5.04 12.25 -7.59
C PHE A 114 -4.61 13.57 -8.20
N LEU A 115 -3.32 13.90 -8.14
CA LEU A 115 -2.77 15.16 -8.67
C LEU A 115 -3.00 15.26 -10.19
N LYS A 116 -2.76 14.16 -10.94
CA LYS A 116 -3.03 14.12 -12.38
C LYS A 116 -4.51 14.34 -12.70
N THR A 117 -5.39 13.72 -11.93
CA THR A 117 -6.84 13.83 -12.13
C THR A 117 -7.30 15.26 -11.87
N LYS A 118 -6.90 15.86 -10.74
CA LYS A 118 -7.24 17.24 -10.38
C LYS A 118 -6.71 18.25 -11.38
N PHE A 119 -5.48 18.08 -11.82
CA PHE A 119 -4.89 18.91 -12.86
C PHE A 119 -5.72 18.88 -14.14
N ASN A 120 -6.08 17.68 -14.63
CA ASN A 120 -6.89 17.53 -15.85
C ASN A 120 -8.30 18.11 -15.70
N GLU A 121 -8.99 17.83 -14.58
CA GLU A 121 -10.31 18.40 -14.27
C GLU A 121 -10.27 19.95 -14.31
N TYR A 122 -9.20 20.53 -13.78
CA TYR A 122 -9.03 21.98 -13.79
C TYR A 122 -8.76 22.51 -15.20
N LEU A 123 -7.90 21.85 -15.97
CA LEU A 123 -7.61 22.24 -17.35
C LEU A 123 -8.87 22.24 -18.22
N GLU A 124 -9.72 21.22 -18.07
CA GLU A 124 -10.99 21.11 -18.80
C GLU A 124 -11.95 22.25 -18.47
N ASN A 125 -11.95 22.73 -17.22
CA ASN A 125 -12.82 23.82 -16.78
C ASN A 125 -12.29 25.22 -17.10
N SER A 126 -10.96 25.42 -17.04
CA SER A 126 -10.32 26.74 -17.23
C SER A 126 -9.89 27.02 -18.67
N ASN A 127 -9.66 25.97 -19.47
CA ASN A 127 -8.98 26.02 -20.77
C ASN A 127 -7.58 26.68 -20.73
N ARG A 128 -6.94 26.78 -19.55
CA ARG A 128 -5.64 27.44 -19.35
C ARG A 128 -4.66 26.56 -18.58
N ILE A 129 -3.53 26.27 -19.21
CA ILE A 129 -2.46 25.44 -18.63
C ILE A 129 -1.85 26.08 -17.38
N SER A 130 -1.67 27.41 -17.40
CA SER A 130 -1.13 28.17 -16.26
C SER A 130 -1.94 27.98 -15.00
N ASP A 131 -3.26 27.96 -15.15
CA ASP A 131 -4.18 28.02 -14.02
C ASP A 131 -4.26 26.63 -13.36
N GLY A 132 -4.28 25.55 -14.15
CA GLY A 132 -4.16 24.17 -13.63
C GLY A 132 -2.81 23.91 -12.96
N ALA A 133 -1.73 24.52 -13.45
CA ALA A 133 -0.42 24.40 -12.82
C ALA A 133 -0.36 25.11 -11.46
N ILE A 134 -1.06 26.23 -11.30
CA ILE A 134 -1.19 26.93 -10.01
C ILE A 134 -1.93 26.06 -9.01
N GLU A 135 -3.06 25.45 -9.38
CA GLU A 135 -3.79 24.57 -8.45
C GLU A 135 -3.02 23.32 -8.08
N GLY A 136 -2.38 22.65 -9.05
CA GLY A 136 -1.52 21.50 -8.75
C GLY A 136 -0.38 21.86 -7.80
N TYR A 137 0.14 23.09 -7.87
CA TYR A 137 1.14 23.58 -6.92
C TYR A 137 0.57 23.80 -5.51
N ILE A 138 -0.67 24.30 -5.40
CA ILE A 138 -1.37 24.45 -4.12
C ILE A 138 -1.58 23.08 -3.46
N ASP A 139 -2.05 22.08 -4.21
CA ASP A 139 -2.22 20.71 -3.70
C ASP A 139 -0.90 20.14 -3.15
N LEU A 140 0.20 20.30 -3.90
CA LEU A 140 1.53 19.88 -3.47
C LEU A 140 2.00 20.60 -2.20
N LEU A 141 1.67 21.88 -2.04
CA LEU A 141 2.01 22.66 -0.85
C LEU A 141 1.29 22.11 0.39
N ILE A 142 0.01 21.73 0.27
CA ILE A 142 -0.77 21.11 1.35
C ILE A 142 -0.13 19.77 1.74
N PHE A 143 0.19 18.91 0.79
CA PHE A 143 0.89 17.64 1.07
C PHE A 143 2.22 17.86 1.80
N LYS A 144 3.02 18.85 1.37
CA LYS A 144 4.27 19.20 2.02
C LYS A 144 4.05 19.61 3.49
N GLN A 145 3.05 20.45 3.77
CA GLN A 145 2.75 20.87 5.14
C GLN A 145 2.36 19.69 6.04
N LEU A 146 1.55 18.74 5.54
CA LEU A 146 1.22 17.52 6.27
C LEU A 146 2.46 16.66 6.57
N LEU A 147 3.38 16.54 5.62
CA LEU A 147 4.65 15.84 5.84
C LEU A 147 5.51 16.54 6.88
N ASP A 148 5.61 17.87 6.84
CA ASP A 148 6.34 18.67 7.82
C ASP A 148 5.77 18.48 9.24
N LEU A 149 4.44 18.37 9.38
CA LEU A 149 3.78 18.07 10.66
C LEU A 149 4.17 16.70 11.20
N LEU A 150 4.27 15.68 10.34
CA LEU A 150 4.67 14.32 10.73
C LEU A 150 6.15 14.23 11.13
N GLN A 151 7.00 15.11 10.61
CA GLN A 151 8.45 15.15 10.90
C GLN A 151 8.79 15.93 12.18
N LYS A 152 7.98 16.92 12.55
CA LYS A 152 8.22 17.72 13.76
C LYS A 152 7.78 16.93 15.00
N ASN A 153 8.74 16.67 15.89
CA ASN A 153 8.50 16.01 17.19
C ASN A 153 7.55 16.77 18.14
N ASN A 154 7.04 17.94 17.75
CA ASN A 154 6.18 18.78 18.58
C ASN A 154 4.74 18.26 18.66
N ILE A 155 4.31 17.38 17.74
CA ILE A 155 2.99 16.74 17.77
C ILE A 155 3.17 15.24 17.72
N ASN A 156 2.62 14.52 18.71
CA ASN A 156 2.69 13.07 18.74
C ASN A 156 1.89 12.48 17.56
N LYS A 157 2.50 11.52 16.85
CA LYS A 157 1.86 10.75 15.76
C LYS A 157 0.52 10.13 16.16
N THR A 158 0.36 9.72 17.42
CA THR A 158 -0.92 9.23 17.95
C THR A 158 -2.00 10.32 17.90
N THR A 159 -1.66 11.55 18.31
CA THR A 159 -2.59 12.70 18.26
C THR A 159 -2.99 13.02 16.82
N ILE A 160 -2.03 13.02 15.89
CA ILE A 160 -2.30 13.20 14.46
C ILE A 160 -3.22 12.10 13.94
N GLY A 161 -2.95 10.84 14.30
CA GLY A 161 -3.76 9.68 13.90
C GLY A 161 -5.20 9.78 14.41
N CYS A 162 -5.40 10.15 15.69
CA CYS A 162 -6.74 10.37 16.25
C CYS A 162 -7.49 11.47 15.49
N VAL A 163 -6.85 12.62 15.24
CA VAL A 163 -7.46 13.73 14.51
C VAL A 163 -7.87 13.32 13.09
N LEU A 164 -6.97 12.65 12.34
CA LEU A 164 -7.26 12.19 10.98
C LEU A 164 -8.38 11.15 10.95
N THR A 165 -8.42 10.25 11.93
CA THR A 165 -9.48 9.23 12.06
C THR A 165 -10.83 9.90 12.29
N GLU A 166 -10.89 10.89 13.19
CA GLU A 166 -12.10 11.65 13.45
C GLU A 166 -12.54 12.49 12.24
N MET A 167 -11.60 13.09 11.50
CA MET A 167 -11.90 13.81 10.25
C MET A 167 -12.48 12.87 9.18
N PHE A 168 -11.90 11.68 9.02
CA PHE A 168 -12.40 10.66 8.10
C PHE A 168 -13.84 10.23 8.48
N ASN A 169 -14.06 9.94 9.76
CA ASN A 169 -15.36 9.53 10.30
C ASN A 169 -16.41 10.66 10.32
N ALA A 170 -15.98 11.93 10.27
CA ALA A 170 -16.88 13.07 10.17
C ALA A 170 -17.36 13.31 8.73
N ASN A 171 -16.56 12.90 7.74
CA ASN A 171 -16.88 13.05 6.33
C ASN A 171 -17.68 11.85 5.77
N ASP A 172 -17.69 10.72 6.49
CA ASP A 172 -18.49 9.56 6.16
C ASP A 172 -19.94 9.71 6.66
N LYS A 173 -20.88 9.89 5.73
CA LYS A 173 -22.32 10.14 6.02
C LYS A 173 -23.03 8.98 6.72
N GLN A 174 -22.40 7.80 6.84
CA GLN A 174 -22.99 6.63 7.49
C GLN A 174 -22.60 6.45 8.96
N ALA A 175 -21.67 7.25 9.50
CA ALA A 175 -21.27 7.18 10.91
C ALA A 175 -22.11 8.11 11.81
N GLU A 176 -23.44 7.98 11.76
CA GLU A 176 -24.37 8.59 12.71
C GLU A 176 -24.46 7.75 13.98
N ASN A 177 -23.43 7.81 14.82
CA ASN A 177 -23.58 7.75 16.28
C ASN A 177 -22.20 7.75 16.93
N THR A 178 -21.83 8.86 17.55
CA THR A 178 -21.21 8.85 18.89
C THR A 178 -21.01 10.29 19.40
N ASN A 179 -21.21 10.43 20.71
CA ASN A 179 -21.21 11.66 21.50
C ASN A 179 -19.78 12.16 21.77
N ASP A 180 -18.92 12.19 20.75
CA ASP A 180 -17.49 12.47 20.93
C ASP A 180 -17.17 13.96 20.74
N LYS A 181 -16.81 14.59 21.87
CA LYS A 181 -16.47 16.01 21.98
C LYS A 181 -15.31 16.42 21.05
N ASN A 182 -14.42 15.49 20.72
CA ASN A 182 -13.30 15.73 19.82
C ASN A 182 -13.76 15.91 18.35
N LYS A 183 -14.74 15.11 17.91
CA LYS A 183 -15.37 15.23 16.58
C LYS A 183 -16.09 16.58 16.41
N MET A 184 -16.81 17.01 17.45
CA MET A 184 -17.49 18.31 17.46
C MET A 184 -16.50 19.49 17.43
N MET A 185 -15.41 19.42 18.21
CA MET A 185 -14.35 20.43 18.18
C MET A 185 -13.67 20.52 16.82
N LEU A 186 -13.35 19.39 16.20
CA LEU A 186 -12.72 19.38 14.87
C LEU A 186 -13.63 19.96 13.79
N LYS A 187 -14.92 19.63 13.82
CA LYS A 187 -15.91 20.23 12.91
C LYS A 187 -15.98 21.76 13.07
N LEU A 188 -16.04 22.24 14.31
CA LEU A 188 -16.04 23.68 14.59
C LEU A 188 -14.74 24.37 14.13
N MET A 189 -13.59 23.72 14.29
CA MET A 189 -12.30 24.28 13.84
C MET A 189 -12.21 24.36 12.32
N ILE A 190 -12.75 23.37 11.59
CA ILE A 190 -12.81 23.40 10.12
C ILE A 190 -13.74 24.52 9.64
N GLU A 191 -14.94 24.63 10.23
CA GLU A 191 -15.92 25.66 9.88
C GLU A 191 -15.35 27.09 10.11
N VAL A 192 -14.64 27.30 11.22
CA VAL A 192 -13.97 28.58 11.50
C VAL A 192 -12.86 28.89 10.50
N LEU A 193 -12.03 27.90 10.16
CA LEU A 193 -10.95 28.09 9.18
C LEU A 193 -11.48 28.38 7.77
N ASP A 194 -12.57 27.72 7.37
CA ASP A 194 -13.23 27.98 6.08
C ASP A 194 -13.80 29.40 6.03
N ASP A 195 -14.41 29.88 7.12
CA ASP A 195 -14.93 31.25 7.20
C ASP A 195 -13.81 32.30 7.11
N GLU A 196 -12.70 32.10 7.84
CA GLU A 196 -11.52 32.98 7.79
C GLU A 196 -10.88 33.01 6.39
N TRP A 197 -10.75 31.85 5.74
CA TRP A 197 -10.20 31.74 4.39
C TRP A 197 -11.09 32.43 3.34
N ASN A 198 -12.42 32.26 3.46
CA ASN A 198 -13.39 32.93 2.59
C ASN A 198 -13.40 34.45 2.78
N GLU A 199 -13.18 34.94 4.00
CA GLU A 199 -13.04 36.37 4.28
C GLU A 199 -11.73 36.93 3.70
N HIS A 200 -10.63 36.17 3.80
CA HIS A 200 -9.35 36.54 3.20
C HIS A 200 -9.42 36.69 1.67
N ILE A 201 -10.11 35.77 0.97
CA ILE A 201 -10.34 35.84 -0.48
C ILE A 201 -11.19 37.05 -0.86
N LYS A 202 -12.21 37.40 -0.06
CA LYS A 202 -13.06 38.59 -0.31
C LYS A 202 -12.30 39.90 -0.17
N ASN A 203 -11.35 39.96 0.76
CA ASN A 203 -10.57 41.18 1.02
C ASN A 203 -9.42 41.40 0.01
N HIS A 204 -9.18 40.46 -0.91
CA HIS A 204 -8.11 40.51 -1.90
C HIS A 204 -8.60 40.38 -3.37
N LYS A 205 -9.90 40.60 -3.59
CA LYS A 205 -10.50 40.89 -4.90
C LYS A 205 -10.80 42.38 -5.02
#